data_AF-A0A7S0DKP2-F1
#
_entry.id   AF-A0A7S0DKP2-F1
#
_cell.length_a   1.000
_cell.length_b   1.000
_cell.length_c   1.000
_cell.angle_alpha   90.00
_cell.angle_beta   90.00
_cell.angle_gamma   90.00
#
_symmetry.space_group_name_H-M   'P 1'
#
loop_
_entity.id
_entity.type
_entity.pdbx_description
1 polymer ?
#
loop_
_entity_poly.entity_id
_entity_poly.type
_entity_poly.pdbx_seq_one_letter_code
_entity_poly.pdbx_strand_id
1 'polypeptide(L)'
;MPIDAEAPIPDLPNNSKLRQQRLDGWQPIATPKNTVATLSAIGMAFLIIGSVLVSSNGEIEETDIRYDNIQSCKENVTSGGVVCNVTLNFNEDMKNDNGPLRFSYSLSNFFQASRRYVKSRSAWQLADVPGTTSICEPLENFDNGTKSKRLYPCGWVANSFFNDTFKGYFCPSGGQSCEILSGSAWKQSVFDLTTHTRG
;
A
#
# COMPACT_ATOMS: atom_id res chain seq x y z
N MET A 1 39.08 78.54 23.05
CA MET A 1 38.74 77.17 23.49
C MET A 1 37.28 76.94 23.13
N PRO A 2 36.95 76.09 22.14
CA PRO A 2 35.57 75.74 21.82
C PRO A 2 35.09 74.61 22.75
N ILE A 3 33.89 74.78 23.30
CA ILE A 3 33.21 73.83 24.18
C ILE A 3 32.21 73.04 23.33
N ASP A 4 32.50 71.75 23.20
CA ASP A 4 31.65 70.56 23.03
C ASP A 4 30.58 70.54 21.93
N ALA A 5 30.89 69.76 20.89
CA ALA A 5 29.90 69.17 20.00
C ALA A 5 29.09 68.11 20.78
N GLU A 6 27.78 68.30 20.86
CA GLU A 6 26.85 67.29 21.38
C GLU A 6 26.94 66.03 20.50
N ALA A 7 27.26 64.89 21.12
CA ALA A 7 27.39 63.61 20.42
C ALA A 7 26.04 63.16 19.81
N PRO A 8 26.02 62.46 18.67
CA PRO A 8 24.78 61.99 18.05
C PRO A 8 24.07 61.00 18.98
N ILE A 9 22.77 61.23 19.21
CA ILE A 9 21.92 60.33 19.99
C ILE A 9 21.92 58.95 19.31
N PRO A 10 22.22 57.84 20.02
CA PRO A 10 22.27 56.52 19.41
C PRO A 10 20.92 56.11 18.84
N ASP A 11 20.92 55.54 17.62
CA ASP A 11 19.73 55.08 16.90
C ASP A 11 18.88 54.15 17.78
N LEU A 12 17.74 54.66 18.25
CA LEU A 12 16.86 53.89 19.12
C LEU A 12 16.21 52.75 18.31
N PRO A 13 16.30 51.49 18.76
CA PRO A 13 15.74 50.37 18.03
C PRO A 13 14.22 50.50 17.90
N ASN A 14 13.72 50.26 16.68
CA ASN A 14 12.30 50.36 16.33
C ASN A 14 11.42 49.51 17.27
N ASN A 15 10.35 50.12 17.80
CA ASN A 15 9.54 49.62 18.91
C ASN A 15 8.41 48.65 18.53
N SER A 16 8.51 47.97 17.38
CA SER A 16 7.51 46.99 16.94
C SER A 16 7.44 45.76 17.86
N LYS A 17 6.21 45.31 18.19
CA LYS A 17 5.95 44.14 19.07
C LYS A 17 6.69 42.86 18.62
N LEU A 18 6.82 42.65 17.31
CA LEU A 18 7.52 41.49 16.74
C LEU A 18 9.03 41.51 17.01
N ARG A 19 9.71 42.64 16.74
CA ARG A 19 11.16 42.75 17.01
C ARG A 19 11.48 42.74 18.50
N GLN A 20 10.54 43.17 19.34
CA GLN A 20 10.66 43.10 20.79
C GLN A 20 10.27 41.73 21.39
N GLN A 21 9.86 40.77 20.56
CA GLN A 21 9.36 39.46 21.02
C GLN A 21 8.21 39.56 22.05
N ARG A 22 7.38 40.60 21.92
CA ARG A 22 6.18 40.87 22.74
C ARG A 22 4.91 40.66 21.92
N LEU A 23 4.91 39.61 21.12
CA LEU A 23 3.68 39.21 20.43
C LEU A 23 2.74 38.59 21.46
N ASP A 24 1.46 38.95 21.40
CA ASP A 24 0.45 38.35 22.25
C ASP A 24 0.34 36.86 21.89
N GLY A 25 0.66 36.01 22.85
CA GLY A 25 0.66 34.56 22.70
C GLY A 25 -0.13 33.92 23.81
N TRP A 26 -0.88 32.86 23.48
CA TRP A 26 -1.51 32.04 24.50
C TRP A 26 -0.51 31.00 25.00
N GLN A 27 -0.26 30.98 26.30
CA GLN A 27 0.60 30.00 26.96
C GLN A 27 -0.26 29.06 27.81
N PRO A 28 -0.72 27.93 27.26
CA PRO A 28 -1.47 26.96 28.04
C PRO A 28 -0.57 26.29 29.08
N ILE A 29 -0.81 26.59 30.34
CA ILE A 29 -0.16 25.87 31.45
C ILE A 29 -0.97 24.61 31.71
N ALA A 30 -0.40 23.45 31.34
CA ALA A 30 -1.03 22.14 31.53
C ALA A 30 -1.07 21.77 33.01
N THR A 31 -2.16 22.13 33.69
CA THR A 31 -2.39 21.75 35.08
C THR A 31 -2.92 20.31 35.17
N PRO A 32 -2.56 19.53 36.21
CA PRO A 32 -2.96 18.12 36.32
C PRO A 32 -4.47 17.89 36.19
N LYS A 33 -5.31 18.79 36.72
CA LYS A 33 -6.77 18.69 36.63
C LYS A 33 -7.29 18.84 35.20
N ASN A 34 -6.77 19.82 34.46
CA ASN A 34 -7.17 20.05 33.07
C ASN A 34 -6.70 18.90 32.17
N THR A 35 -5.46 18.43 32.38
CA THR A 35 -4.89 17.31 31.63
C THR A 35 -5.68 16.00 31.86
N VAL A 36 -6.11 15.71 33.08
CA VAL A 36 -6.93 14.52 33.37
C VAL A 36 -8.29 14.61 32.66
N ALA A 37 -8.93 15.78 32.67
CA ALA A 37 -10.22 15.98 32.02
C ALA A 37 -10.14 15.80 30.49
N THR A 38 -9.12 16.40 29.85
CA THR A 38 -8.95 16.29 28.40
C THR A 38 -8.60 14.86 27.99
N LEU A 39 -7.71 14.17 28.72
CA LEU A 39 -7.36 12.78 28.44
C LEU A 39 -8.57 11.84 28.63
N SER A 40 -9.41 12.08 29.64
CA SER A 40 -10.63 11.29 29.84
C SER A 40 -11.63 11.45 28.70
N ALA A 41 -11.81 12.68 28.19
CA ALA A 41 -12.68 12.95 27.04
C ALA A 41 -12.17 12.26 25.76
N ILE A 42 -10.87 12.34 25.49
CA ILE A 42 -10.24 11.67 24.34
C ILE A 42 -10.34 10.14 24.49
N GLY A 43 -10.15 9.63 25.71
CA GLY A 43 -10.29 8.20 26.02
C GLY A 43 -11.69 7.68 25.73
N MET A 44 -12.74 8.40 26.16
CA MET A 44 -14.12 8.02 25.82
C MET A 44 -14.38 8.02 24.31
N ALA A 45 -13.87 9.02 23.58
CA ALA A 45 -14.01 9.06 22.13
C ALA A 45 -13.35 7.83 21.47
N PHE A 46 -12.15 7.45 21.89
CA PHE A 46 -11.47 6.27 21.36
C PHE A 46 -12.12 4.95 21.75
N LEU A 47 -12.77 4.86 22.93
CA LEU A 47 -13.55 3.66 23.30
C LEU A 47 -14.77 3.49 22.40
N ILE A 48 -15.49 4.58 22.11
CA ILE A 48 -16.64 4.55 21.20
C ILE A 48 -16.19 4.13 19.80
N ILE A 49 -15.16 4.81 19.26
CA ILE A 49 -14.63 4.53 17.92
C ILE A 49 -14.09 3.08 17.85
N GLY A 50 -13.30 2.66 18.83
CA GLY A 50 -12.74 1.31 18.90
C GLY A 50 -13.81 0.23 18.97
N SER A 51 -14.89 0.45 19.74
CA SER A 51 -16.02 -0.49 19.81
C SER A 51 -16.69 -0.68 18.45
N VAL A 52 -16.91 0.40 17.70
CA VAL A 52 -17.52 0.32 16.36
C VAL A 52 -16.60 -0.42 15.39
N LEU A 53 -15.30 -0.10 15.39
CA LEU A 53 -14.31 -0.75 14.53
C LEU A 53 -14.23 -2.27 14.77
N VAL A 54 -14.24 -2.71 16.04
CA VAL A 54 -14.20 -4.14 16.37
C VAL A 54 -15.47 -4.85 15.90
N SER A 55 -16.64 -4.20 16.01
CA SER A 55 -17.90 -4.77 15.52
C SER A 55 -17.88 -4.94 13.99
N SER A 56 -17.35 -3.95 13.25
CA SER A 56 -17.28 -4.02 11.79
C SER A 56 -16.24 -5.03 11.28
N ASN A 57 -15.15 -5.24 12.03
CA ASN A 57 -14.12 -6.22 11.66
C ASN A 57 -14.58 -7.67 11.84
N GLY A 58 -15.60 -7.93 12.66
CA GLY A 58 -16.12 -9.29 12.88
C GLY A 58 -16.94 -9.83 11.71
N GLU A 59 -17.32 -9.00 10.74
CA GLU A 59 -18.15 -9.34 9.57
C GLU A 59 -17.32 -9.92 8.39
N ILE A 60 -15.99 -9.80 8.44
CA ILE A 60 -15.12 -10.23 7.33
C ILE A 60 -14.55 -11.62 7.64
N GLU A 61 -15.08 -12.65 6.97
CA GLU A 61 -14.49 -14.00 6.97
C GLU A 61 -13.45 -14.12 5.85
N GLU A 62 -12.20 -14.34 6.22
CA GLU A 62 -11.07 -14.55 5.29
C GLU A 62 -10.62 -16.02 5.35
N THR A 63 -10.48 -16.67 4.19
CA THR A 63 -9.92 -18.02 4.08
C THR A 63 -8.67 -18.00 3.22
N ASP A 64 -7.53 -18.33 3.83
CA ASP A 64 -6.24 -18.42 3.15
C ASP A 64 -5.82 -19.88 2.92
N ILE A 65 -5.47 -20.21 1.67
CA ILE A 65 -4.82 -21.49 1.34
C ILE A 65 -3.49 -21.21 0.64
N ARG A 66 -2.42 -21.84 1.13
CA ARG A 66 -1.14 -21.89 0.41
C ARG A 66 -1.17 -23.03 -0.58
N TYR A 67 -0.84 -22.74 -1.84
CA TYR A 67 -0.82 -23.74 -2.91
C TYR A 67 0.60 -24.27 -3.23
N ASP A 68 1.66 -23.59 -2.76
CA ASP A 68 3.07 -23.97 -2.97
C ASP A 68 3.46 -25.33 -2.35
N ASN A 69 2.76 -25.76 -1.30
CA ASN A 69 3.01 -27.01 -0.60
C ASN A 69 2.27 -28.21 -1.23
N ILE A 70 1.44 -27.96 -2.25
CA ILE A 70 0.67 -29.00 -2.92
C ILE A 70 1.52 -29.56 -4.05
N GLN A 71 1.81 -30.87 -4.01
CA GLN A 71 2.71 -31.51 -4.98
C GLN A 71 2.21 -31.34 -6.43
N SER A 72 0.90 -31.38 -6.66
CA SER A 72 0.29 -31.14 -7.98
C SER A 72 0.44 -29.70 -8.48
N CYS A 73 0.66 -28.72 -7.60
CA CYS A 73 0.94 -27.33 -7.97
C CYS A 73 2.44 -27.06 -8.17
N LYS A 74 3.32 -27.96 -7.71
CA LYS A 74 4.77 -27.77 -7.65
C LYS A 74 5.52 -28.39 -8.83
N GLU A 75 4.83 -29.12 -9.71
CA GLU A 75 5.50 -29.89 -10.75
C GLU A 75 6.29 -29.01 -11.73
N ASN A 76 7.46 -29.52 -12.15
CA ASN A 76 8.33 -28.88 -13.12
C ASN A 76 7.58 -28.74 -14.44
N VAL A 77 7.33 -27.49 -14.84
CA VAL A 77 6.66 -27.11 -16.09
C VAL A 77 7.39 -27.73 -17.30
N THR A 78 6.98 -28.92 -17.71
CA THR A 78 7.34 -29.51 -18.99
C THR A 78 6.42 -28.93 -20.05
N SER A 79 6.69 -27.68 -20.43
CA SER A 79 6.25 -27.05 -21.68
C SER A 79 4.73 -26.94 -21.93
N GLY A 80 3.88 -27.12 -20.91
CA GLY A 80 2.42 -27.16 -21.08
C GLY A 80 1.56 -26.49 -20.01
N GLY A 81 2.16 -25.83 -19.02
CA GLY A 81 1.45 -25.28 -17.86
C GLY A 81 0.89 -26.37 -16.93
N VAL A 82 1.06 -26.20 -15.62
CA VAL A 82 0.53 -27.14 -14.63
C VAL A 82 -0.82 -26.59 -14.15
N VAL A 83 -1.89 -27.37 -14.31
CA VAL A 83 -3.21 -27.01 -13.78
C VAL A 83 -3.34 -27.64 -12.40
N CYS A 84 -3.49 -26.81 -11.38
CA CYS A 84 -3.68 -27.25 -10.01
C CYS A 84 -5.09 -26.92 -9.52
N ASN A 85 -5.77 -27.91 -8.96
CA ASN A 85 -7.11 -27.75 -8.39
C ASN A 85 -7.02 -27.68 -6.86
N VAL A 86 -7.55 -26.62 -6.29
CA VAL A 86 -7.60 -26.39 -4.84
C VAL A 86 -9.05 -26.16 -4.45
N THR A 87 -9.53 -26.91 -3.47
CA THR A 87 -10.89 -26.80 -2.93
C THR A 87 -10.89 -25.96 -1.66
N LEU A 88 -11.66 -24.88 -1.67
CA LEU A 88 -11.92 -24.03 -0.50
C LEU A 88 -13.26 -24.46 0.10
N ASN A 89 -13.25 -24.82 1.39
CA ASN A 89 -14.48 -25.08 2.12
C ASN A 89 -14.87 -23.79 2.84
N PHE A 90 -15.94 -23.15 2.38
CA PHE A 90 -16.53 -21.99 3.06
C PHE A 90 -17.49 -22.48 4.14
N ASN A 91 -17.38 -21.91 5.34
CA ASN A 91 -18.38 -22.15 6.38
C ASN A 91 -19.68 -21.41 6.01
N GLU A 92 -20.80 -21.88 6.55
CA GLU A 92 -22.13 -21.33 6.25
C GLU A 92 -22.27 -19.85 6.67
N ASP A 93 -21.38 -19.35 7.53
CA ASP A 93 -21.37 -17.97 8.02
C ASP A 93 -21.03 -16.96 6.91
N MET A 94 -20.18 -17.34 5.94
CA MET A 94 -19.86 -16.54 4.75
C MET A 94 -21.05 -16.33 3.81
N LYS A 95 -22.13 -17.11 3.97
CA LYS A 95 -23.33 -17.05 3.13
C LYS A 95 -24.35 -16.01 3.61
N ASN A 96 -24.27 -15.60 4.88
CA ASN A 96 -25.25 -14.69 5.47
C ASN A 96 -24.91 -13.21 5.25
N ASP A 97 -23.66 -12.89 4.90
CA ASP A 97 -23.27 -11.53 4.56
C ASP A 97 -23.35 -11.30 3.05
N ASN A 98 -24.25 -10.39 2.65
CA ASN A 98 -24.49 -9.97 1.26
C ASN A 98 -23.30 -9.17 0.65
N GLY A 99 -22.06 -9.43 1.11
CA GLY A 99 -20.84 -8.77 0.67
C GLY A 99 -20.30 -9.34 -0.65
N PRO A 100 -19.54 -8.54 -1.42
CA PRO A 100 -18.88 -9.04 -2.62
C PRO A 100 -17.71 -9.97 -2.27
N LEU A 101 -17.71 -11.18 -2.82
CA LEU A 101 -16.56 -12.08 -2.76
C LEU A 101 -15.33 -11.39 -3.36
N ARG A 102 -14.19 -11.44 -2.66
CA ARG A 102 -12.91 -10.90 -3.17
C ARG A 102 -11.86 -12.00 -3.14
N PHE A 103 -11.21 -12.19 -4.28
CA PHE A 103 -10.07 -13.09 -4.40
C PHE A 103 -8.78 -12.27 -4.45
N SER A 104 -7.84 -12.58 -3.56
CA SER A 104 -6.52 -11.94 -3.49
C SER A 104 -5.45 -13.03 -3.47
N TYR A 105 -4.30 -12.75 -4.08
CA TYR A 105 -3.11 -13.59 -3.96
C TYR A 105 -2.10 -12.91 -3.03
N SER A 106 -1.37 -13.71 -2.26
CA SER A 106 -0.32 -13.24 -1.37
C SER A 106 1.00 -13.92 -1.71
N LEU A 107 2.08 -13.14 -1.72
CA LEU A 107 3.43 -13.63 -1.95
C LEU A 107 4.25 -13.44 -0.68
N SER A 108 4.88 -14.51 -0.20
CA SER A 108 5.80 -14.44 0.94
C SER A 108 7.25 -14.29 0.46
N ASN A 109 8.11 -13.66 1.26
CA ASN A 109 9.53 -13.44 0.95
C ASN A 109 9.82 -12.65 -0.33
N PHE A 110 8.88 -11.79 -0.77
CA PHE A 110 9.05 -10.95 -1.96
C PHE A 110 9.16 -9.46 -1.58
N PHE A 111 10.36 -8.88 -1.77
CA PHE A 111 10.69 -7.54 -1.27
C PHE A 111 10.36 -6.42 -2.26
N GLN A 112 9.06 -6.21 -2.53
CA GLN A 112 8.58 -5.17 -3.45
C GLN A 112 8.99 -3.75 -3.02
N ALA A 113 9.07 -3.48 -1.72
CA ALA A 113 9.39 -2.15 -1.18
C ALA A 113 10.87 -1.74 -1.32
N SER A 114 11.73 -2.60 -1.86
CA SER A 114 13.15 -2.25 -2.05
C SER A 114 13.30 -1.04 -2.98
N ARG A 115 14.09 -0.04 -2.56
CA ARG A 115 14.31 1.19 -3.33
C ARG A 115 14.74 0.92 -4.78
N ARG A 116 15.57 -0.09 -5.02
CA ARG A 116 16.01 -0.44 -6.39
C ARG A 116 14.90 -1.08 -7.21
N TYR A 117 14.07 -1.90 -6.57
CA TYR A 117 12.93 -2.56 -7.21
C TYR A 117 11.87 -1.53 -7.65
N VAL A 118 11.41 -0.68 -6.72
CA VAL A 118 10.40 0.37 -6.97
C VAL A 118 10.86 1.38 -8.02
N LYS A 119 12.16 1.71 -8.06
CA LYS A 119 12.70 2.66 -9.02
C LYS A 119 12.84 2.08 -10.43
N SER A 120 13.01 0.77 -10.56
CA SER A 120 13.26 0.13 -11.85
C SER A 120 11.97 -0.04 -12.66
N ARG A 121 11.44 1.09 -13.12
CA ARG A 121 10.30 1.23 -14.03
C ARG A 121 10.46 2.53 -14.81
N SER A 122 9.97 2.58 -16.05
CA SER A 122 9.93 3.83 -16.82
C SER A 122 8.51 4.39 -16.88
N ALA A 123 8.34 5.60 -16.36
CA ALA A 123 7.04 6.29 -16.39
C ALA A 123 6.61 6.59 -17.84
N TRP A 124 7.58 6.89 -18.71
CA TRP A 124 7.33 7.16 -20.13
C TRP A 124 6.71 5.98 -20.86
N GLN A 125 7.23 4.75 -20.68
CA GLN A 125 6.63 3.56 -21.31
C GLN A 125 5.24 3.25 -20.77
N LEU A 126 5.03 3.40 -19.46
CA LEU A 126 3.70 3.18 -18.87
C LEU A 126 2.66 4.20 -19.34
N ALA A 127 3.10 5.38 -19.77
CA ALA A 127 2.26 6.40 -20.39
C ALA A 127 2.16 6.25 -21.93
N ASP A 128 2.79 5.23 -22.51
CA ASP A 128 2.93 5.02 -23.95
C ASP A 128 3.57 6.22 -24.71
N VAL A 129 4.51 6.91 -24.06
CA VAL A 129 5.23 8.05 -24.62
C VAL A 129 6.70 7.67 -24.83
N PRO A 130 7.32 8.07 -25.95
CA PRO A 130 8.75 7.89 -26.13
C PRO A 130 9.54 8.69 -25.07
N GLY A 131 10.43 8.02 -24.35
CA GLY A 131 11.24 8.66 -23.31
C GLY A 131 12.47 7.88 -22.91
N THR A 132 13.15 8.38 -21.88
CA THR A 132 14.36 7.77 -21.32
C THR A 132 14.02 6.58 -20.44
N THR A 133 14.83 5.52 -20.52
CA THR A 133 14.62 4.29 -19.75
C THR A 133 15.86 3.83 -18.99
N SER A 134 16.86 4.70 -18.82
CA SER A 134 18.10 4.40 -18.07
C SER A 134 17.86 4.01 -16.61
N ILE A 135 16.70 4.35 -16.05
CA ILE A 135 16.28 3.96 -14.70
C ILE A 135 16.00 2.44 -14.61
N CYS A 136 15.78 1.77 -15.75
CA CYS A 136 15.50 0.34 -15.85
C CYS A 136 16.76 -0.54 -15.91
N GLU A 137 17.98 0.00 -15.94
CA GLU A 137 19.21 -0.80 -16.02
C GLU A 137 19.30 -1.83 -14.87
N PRO A 138 19.71 -3.09 -15.16
CA PRO A 138 20.16 -3.62 -16.46
C PRO A 138 19.03 -4.10 -17.38
N LEU A 139 17.77 -4.13 -16.92
CA LEU A 139 16.61 -4.65 -17.64
C LEU A 139 15.98 -3.60 -18.60
N GLU A 140 16.82 -2.84 -19.28
CA GLU A 140 16.39 -1.88 -20.30
C GLU A 140 16.29 -2.51 -21.68
N ASN A 141 17.30 -3.29 -22.06
CA ASN A 141 17.43 -3.88 -23.39
C ASN A 141 17.59 -5.40 -23.29
N PHE A 142 17.04 -6.09 -24.27
CA PHE A 142 17.31 -7.50 -24.51
C PHE A 142 18.29 -7.62 -25.68
N ASP A 143 19.50 -8.08 -25.36
CA ASP A 143 20.56 -8.30 -26.33
C ASP A 143 20.65 -9.78 -26.67
N ASN A 144 20.28 -10.15 -27.91
CA ASN A 144 20.42 -11.51 -28.43
C ASN A 144 21.61 -11.61 -29.42
N GLY A 145 22.72 -10.93 -29.09
CA GLY A 145 23.97 -10.91 -29.85
C GLY A 145 23.96 -10.17 -31.21
N THR A 146 22.82 -10.14 -31.93
CA THR A 146 22.70 -9.55 -33.28
C THR A 146 21.76 -8.35 -33.34
N LYS A 147 20.88 -8.18 -32.35
CA LYS A 147 19.93 -7.07 -32.25
C LYS A 147 19.76 -6.70 -30.78
N SER A 148 19.83 -5.41 -30.49
CA SER A 148 19.42 -4.83 -29.22
C SER A 148 17.99 -4.33 -29.36
N LYS A 149 17.06 -4.89 -28.58
CA LYS A 149 15.66 -4.43 -28.53
C LYS A 149 15.36 -3.91 -27.14
N ARG A 150 14.74 -2.74 -27.05
CA ARG A 150 14.26 -2.19 -25.77
C ARG A 150 13.11 -3.05 -25.23
N LEU A 151 13.18 -3.42 -23.96
CA LEU A 151 12.11 -4.14 -23.25
C LEU A 151 10.91 -3.20 -23.03
N TYR A 152 9.71 -3.69 -23.32
CA TYR A 152 8.47 -2.94 -23.13
C TYR A 152 7.44 -3.84 -22.45
N PRO A 153 7.05 -3.56 -21.19
CA PRO A 153 7.64 -2.60 -20.26
C PRO A 153 9.03 -3.03 -19.73
N CYS A 154 9.89 -2.06 -19.38
CA CYS A 154 11.22 -2.30 -18.81
C CYS A 154 11.26 -2.35 -17.28
N GLY A 155 12.31 -2.98 -16.74
CA GLY A 155 12.64 -2.94 -15.31
C GLY A 155 12.22 -4.16 -14.47
N TRP A 156 12.66 -4.18 -13.21
CA TRP A 156 12.46 -5.32 -12.31
C TRP A 156 10.99 -5.59 -11.98
N VAL A 157 10.16 -4.54 -11.90
CA VAL A 157 8.72 -4.67 -11.63
C VAL A 157 8.02 -5.45 -12.73
N ALA A 158 8.31 -5.09 -13.99
CA ALA A 158 7.73 -5.77 -15.15
C ALA A 158 8.25 -7.20 -15.32
N ASN A 159 9.55 -7.41 -15.11
CA ASN A 159 10.18 -8.72 -15.33
C ASN A 159 9.78 -9.77 -14.27
N SER A 160 9.36 -9.32 -13.09
CA SER A 160 8.88 -10.20 -12.01
C SER A 160 7.35 -10.20 -11.89
N PHE A 161 6.66 -9.91 -13.00
CA PHE A 161 5.20 -9.97 -13.03
C PHE A 161 4.71 -11.38 -12.72
N PHE A 162 3.67 -11.45 -11.91
CA PHE A 162 3.07 -12.71 -11.49
C PHE A 162 2.40 -13.40 -12.68
N ASN A 163 2.79 -14.64 -12.97
CA ASN A 163 2.40 -15.36 -14.18
C ASN A 163 1.36 -16.47 -13.97
N ASP A 164 0.87 -16.70 -12.74
CA ASP A 164 -0.20 -17.67 -12.53
C ASP A 164 -1.56 -17.09 -12.93
N THR A 165 -2.42 -17.95 -13.48
CA THR A 165 -3.79 -17.61 -13.87
C THR A 165 -4.76 -18.40 -13.02
N PHE A 166 -5.66 -17.70 -12.33
CA PHE A 166 -6.65 -18.32 -11.47
C PHE A 166 -8.01 -18.39 -12.16
N LYS A 167 -8.72 -19.51 -11.99
CA LYS A 167 -10.12 -19.68 -12.41
C LYS A 167 -10.90 -20.24 -11.23
N GLY A 168 -11.94 -19.51 -10.81
CA GLY A 168 -12.81 -19.90 -9.71
C GLY A 168 -14.08 -20.58 -10.21
N TYR A 169 -14.48 -21.64 -9.50
CA TYR A 169 -15.77 -22.30 -9.69
C TYR A 169 -16.47 -22.42 -8.34
N PHE A 170 -17.75 -22.07 -8.27
CA PHE A 170 -18.58 -22.31 -7.10
C PHE A 170 -19.35 -23.61 -7.28
N CYS A 171 -19.07 -24.59 -6.42
CA CYS A 171 -19.73 -25.90 -6.44
C CYS A 171 -20.55 -26.06 -5.16
N PRO A 172 -21.90 -26.09 -5.21
CA PRO A 172 -22.71 -26.33 -4.03
C PRO A 172 -22.61 -27.80 -3.56
N SER A 173 -22.68 -28.00 -2.24
CA SER A 173 -22.67 -29.31 -1.59
C SER A 173 -23.92 -30.12 -1.93
N GLY A 174 -23.94 -30.81 -3.08
CA GLY A 174 -25.11 -31.57 -3.52
C GLY A 174 -25.06 -32.18 -4.93
N GLY A 175 -23.90 -32.21 -5.59
CA GLY A 175 -23.75 -32.83 -6.92
C GLY A 175 -24.34 -31.99 -8.07
N GLN A 176 -24.64 -30.71 -7.85
CA GLN A 176 -25.01 -29.79 -8.93
C GLN A 176 -23.75 -29.28 -9.65
N SER A 177 -23.93 -28.81 -10.90
CA SER A 177 -22.85 -28.29 -11.75
C SER A 177 -22.21 -27.05 -11.13
N CYS A 178 -20.88 -26.96 -11.17
CA CYS A 178 -20.16 -25.80 -10.68
C CYS A 178 -20.35 -24.58 -11.60
N GLU A 179 -20.66 -23.43 -11.01
CA GLU A 179 -20.80 -22.16 -11.73
C GLU A 179 -19.44 -21.45 -11.80
N ILE A 180 -19.11 -20.87 -12.97
CA ILE A 180 -17.89 -20.07 -13.11
C ILE A 180 -18.08 -18.75 -12.37
N LEU A 181 -17.17 -18.44 -11.47
CA LEU A 181 -17.14 -17.15 -10.83
C LEU A 181 -16.58 -16.11 -11.84
N SER A 182 -17.47 -15.35 -12.48
CA SER A 182 -17.12 -14.33 -13.48
C SER A 182 -17.87 -13.03 -13.26
N GLY A 183 -17.20 -11.88 -13.40
CA GLY A 183 -17.80 -10.54 -13.30
C GLY A 183 -17.05 -9.60 -12.36
N SER A 184 -17.68 -8.50 -11.96
CA SER A 184 -17.13 -7.51 -11.01
C SER A 184 -16.85 -8.06 -9.60
N ALA A 185 -17.40 -9.24 -9.27
CA ALA A 185 -17.13 -10.03 -8.07
C ALA A 185 -15.86 -10.90 -8.17
N TRP A 186 -15.32 -11.11 -9.38
CA TRP A 186 -14.03 -11.76 -9.63
C TRP A 186 -13.16 -10.82 -10.46
N LYS A 187 -12.73 -9.73 -9.84
CA LYS A 187 -11.62 -8.95 -10.36
C LYS A 187 -10.34 -9.53 -9.82
N GLN A 188 -9.50 -10.07 -10.71
CA GLN A 188 -8.07 -10.25 -10.43
C GLN A 188 -7.44 -8.85 -10.36
N SER A 189 -7.76 -8.11 -9.30
CA SER A 189 -7.07 -6.87 -9.02
C SER A 189 -5.70 -7.25 -8.51
N VAL A 190 -4.66 -6.92 -9.27
CA VAL A 190 -3.34 -6.66 -8.70
C VAL A 190 -3.58 -5.51 -7.73
N PHE A 191 -3.81 -5.86 -6.46
CA PHE A 191 -3.96 -4.85 -5.43
C PHE A 191 -2.59 -4.23 -5.31
N ASP A 192 -2.47 -2.97 -5.73
CA ASP A 192 -1.30 -2.14 -5.50
C ASP A 192 -1.21 -2.02 -3.97
N LEU A 193 -0.46 -2.93 -3.35
CA LEU A 193 -0.20 -2.92 -1.92
C LEU A 193 0.68 -1.70 -1.66
N THR A 194 0.07 -0.53 -1.52
CA THR A 194 0.63 0.55 -0.72
C THR A 194 0.69 0.02 0.71
N THR A 195 1.79 -0.67 1.01
CA THR A 195 2.40 -0.86 2.33
C THR A 195 1.43 -0.88 3.51
N HIS A 196 0.93 -2.07 3.84
CA HIS A 196 0.74 -2.38 5.25
C HIS A 196 2.14 -2.60 5.86
N THR A 197 2.77 -1.52 6.32
CA THR A 197 3.83 -1.64 7.32
C THR A 197 3.15 -2.04 8.63
N ARG A 198 3.18 -3.33 8.95
CA ARG A 198 3.16 -3.77 10.36
C ARG A 198 4.62 -3.70 10.85
N GLY A 199 4.87 -2.82 11.81
CA GLY A 199 6.18 -2.61 12.45
C GLY A 199 6.77 -1.25 12.13
#